data_AF-U7NS15-F1
#
_entry.id   AF-U7NS15-F1
#
_cell.length_a   1.000
_cell.length_b   1.000
_cell.length_c   1.000
_cell.angle_alpha   90.00
_cell.angle_beta   90.00
_cell.angle_gamma   90.00
#
_symmetry.space_group_name_H-M   'P 1'
#
loop_
_entity.id
_entity.type
_entity.pdbx_description
1 polymer ?
#
loop_
_entity_poly.entity_id
_entity_poly.type
_entity_poly.pdbx_seq_one_letter_code
_entity_poly.pdbx_strand_id
1 'polypeptide(L)'
;MLFSLKCLVLVASLVFAANGSASIAPVNGKSTTTADHSKFKALQGPFDRAEDVTAACLTCHTEAGEQIRQTTHWTWLYEHDETGQTLGKSKVINSFCGMTITNEPRCTSCHVGYGWNDMREPPPQAENAVDCLVCHDTTGEYWKFPTLAGHPTYIPREWPKGSGKMVQPPDWSALPGMWAPVAGPIAVAATSMEAAPTA
;
A
#
# COMPACT_ATOMS: atom_id res chain seq x y z
N MET A 1 8.64 85.37 5.66
CA MET A 1 9.53 84.39 5.02
C MET A 1 8.68 83.19 4.64
N LEU A 2 8.48 82.99 3.34
CA LEU A 2 7.70 81.89 2.75
C LEU A 2 8.52 80.60 2.76
N PHE A 3 7.99 79.52 3.34
CA PHE A 3 8.41 78.14 3.03
C PHE A 3 7.14 77.29 3.09
N SER A 4 6.43 77.14 1.97
CA SER A 4 6.67 76.15 0.90
C SER A 4 6.13 74.77 1.27
N LEU A 5 4.86 74.63 0.88
CA LEU A 5 4.11 73.42 0.56
C LEU A 5 4.99 72.38 -0.13
N LYS A 6 5.14 71.19 0.48
CA LYS A 6 5.65 70.00 -0.22
C LYS A 6 4.75 68.80 0.02
N CYS A 7 3.94 68.56 -1.01
CA CYS A 7 3.43 67.30 -1.53
C CYS A 7 3.43 66.09 -0.59
N LEU A 8 2.24 65.83 -0.06
CA LEU A 8 1.74 64.50 0.26
C LEU A 8 1.74 63.67 -1.04
N VAL A 9 2.76 62.81 -1.24
CA VAL A 9 2.75 61.81 -2.31
C VAL A 9 2.13 60.54 -1.74
N LEU A 10 0.84 60.37 -2.02
CA LEU A 10 0.09 59.15 -1.75
C LEU A 10 0.52 58.09 -2.77
N VAL A 11 1.46 57.22 -2.43
CA VAL A 11 1.75 56.03 -3.23
C VAL A 11 0.75 54.96 -2.84
N ALA A 12 -0.37 54.91 -3.56
CA ALA A 12 -1.31 53.80 -3.49
C ALA A 12 -0.63 52.56 -4.10
N SER A 13 -0.01 51.74 -3.26
CA SER A 13 0.49 50.43 -3.65
C SER A 13 -0.71 49.54 -4.00
N LEU A 14 -0.91 49.29 -5.30
CA LEU A 14 -1.80 48.27 -5.81
C LEU A 14 -1.34 46.90 -5.31
N VAL A 15 -2.07 46.34 -4.34
CA VAL A 15 -1.96 44.92 -3.98
C VAL A 15 -2.75 44.14 -5.04
N PHE A 16 -2.05 43.61 -6.04
CA PHE A 16 -2.62 42.59 -6.94
C PHE A 16 -2.66 41.27 -6.17
N ALA A 17 -3.82 40.92 -5.62
CA ALA A 17 -4.09 39.58 -5.09
C ALA A 17 -4.27 38.62 -6.26
N ALA A 18 -3.19 37.96 -6.68
CA ALA A 18 -3.27 36.81 -7.57
C ALA A 18 -3.72 35.59 -6.75
N ASN A 19 -5.04 35.38 -6.65
CA ASN A 19 -5.62 34.09 -6.26
C ASN A 19 -5.41 33.09 -7.40
N GLY A 20 -4.17 32.62 -7.55
CA GLY A 20 -3.87 31.44 -8.35
C GLY A 20 -4.25 30.21 -7.55
N SER A 21 -5.49 29.74 -7.69
CA SER A 21 -5.82 28.36 -7.35
C SER A 21 -5.00 27.48 -8.29
N ALA A 22 -3.88 26.94 -7.79
CA ALA A 22 -3.15 25.90 -8.49
C ALA A 22 -4.09 24.70 -8.58
N SER A 23 -4.66 24.48 -9.78
CA SER A 23 -5.30 23.22 -10.10
C SER A 23 -4.26 22.12 -9.94
N ILE A 24 -4.38 21.33 -8.88
CA ILE A 24 -3.68 20.05 -8.77
C ILE A 24 -4.29 19.18 -9.86
N ALA A 25 -3.64 19.15 -11.02
CA ALA A 25 -3.96 18.17 -12.06
C ALA A 25 -3.85 16.78 -11.43
N PRO A 26 -4.82 15.87 -11.66
CA PRO A 26 -4.69 14.50 -11.20
C PRO A 26 -3.42 13.93 -11.83
N VAL A 27 -2.47 13.52 -10.99
CA VAL A 27 -1.36 12.68 -11.44
C VAL A 27 -1.99 11.34 -11.81
N ASN A 28 -2.37 11.20 -13.08
CA ASN A 28 -2.58 9.90 -13.68
C ASN A 28 -1.20 9.22 -13.69
N GLY A 29 -0.83 8.60 -12.58
CA GLY A 29 0.40 7.85 -12.39
C GLY A 29 0.40 6.59 -13.25
N LYS A 30 0.42 6.75 -14.57
CA LYS A 30 0.86 5.69 -15.47
C LYS A 30 2.34 5.50 -15.21
N SER A 31 2.68 4.57 -14.32
CA SER A 31 4.03 4.02 -14.27
C SER A 31 4.31 3.43 -15.65
N THR A 32 5.07 4.15 -16.47
CA THR A 32 5.59 3.61 -17.73
C THR A 32 6.71 2.66 -17.35
N THR A 33 6.36 1.43 -16.99
CA THR A 33 7.34 0.37 -16.75
C THR A 33 8.08 0.11 -18.07
N THR A 34 9.37 -0.22 -17.99
CA THR A 34 10.15 -0.64 -19.16
C THR A 34 10.05 -2.15 -19.40
N ALA A 35 9.34 -2.87 -18.52
CA ALA A 35 9.20 -4.31 -18.51
C ALA A 35 7.72 -4.71 -18.49
N ASP A 36 7.30 -5.44 -19.52
CA ASP A 36 5.96 -6.01 -19.62
C ASP A 36 5.97 -7.40 -18.99
N HIS A 37 5.52 -7.48 -17.74
CA HIS A 37 5.59 -8.69 -16.94
C HIS A 37 4.77 -9.84 -17.51
N SER A 38 3.77 -9.53 -18.34
CA SER A 38 2.97 -10.56 -19.00
C SER A 38 3.78 -11.44 -19.96
N LYS A 39 4.92 -10.92 -20.43
CA LYS A 39 5.80 -11.59 -21.39
C LYS A 39 6.86 -12.48 -20.72
N PHE A 40 7.03 -12.42 -19.40
CA PHE A 40 8.04 -13.24 -18.73
C PHE A 40 7.48 -14.63 -18.39
N LYS A 41 8.11 -15.67 -18.96
CA LYS A 41 7.76 -17.07 -18.68
C LYS A 41 7.80 -17.41 -17.19
N ALA A 42 8.72 -16.81 -16.43
CA ALA A 42 8.84 -16.99 -14.99
C ALA A 42 7.58 -16.59 -14.20
N LEU A 43 6.73 -15.70 -14.76
CA LEU A 43 5.52 -15.19 -14.12
C LEU A 43 4.22 -15.81 -14.66
N GLN A 44 4.31 -16.77 -15.59
CA GLN A 44 3.14 -17.44 -16.16
C GLN A 44 2.58 -18.56 -15.26
N GLY A 45 3.28 -18.89 -14.17
CA GLY A 45 2.87 -19.92 -13.23
C GLY A 45 2.94 -21.35 -13.81
N PRO A 46 2.21 -22.31 -13.21
CA PRO A 46 1.33 -22.13 -12.06
C PRO A 46 2.09 -21.77 -10.78
N PHE A 47 1.39 -21.14 -9.83
CA PHE A 47 1.86 -20.92 -8.47
C PHE A 47 0.87 -21.53 -7.49
N ASP A 48 1.37 -22.20 -6.46
CA ASP A 48 0.52 -22.78 -5.43
C ASP A 48 0.36 -21.80 -4.24
N ARG A 49 1.41 -21.01 -3.99
CA ARG A 49 1.48 -20.07 -2.88
C ARG A 49 1.94 -18.69 -3.32
N ALA A 50 1.58 -17.68 -2.54
CA ALA A 50 1.96 -16.29 -2.78
C ALA A 50 3.49 -16.10 -2.68
N GLU A 51 4.14 -16.87 -1.82
CA GLU A 51 5.59 -16.92 -1.63
C GLU A 51 6.31 -17.47 -2.88
N ASP A 52 5.65 -18.32 -3.68
CA ASP A 52 6.20 -18.82 -4.95
C ASP A 52 6.22 -17.71 -6.00
N VAL A 53 5.23 -16.81 -5.97
CA VAL A 53 5.21 -15.61 -6.81
C VAL A 53 6.37 -14.69 -6.43
N THR A 54 6.56 -14.41 -5.13
CA THR A 54 7.71 -13.62 -4.67
C THR A 54 9.03 -14.26 -5.08
N ALA A 55 9.17 -15.59 -4.97
CA ALA A 55 10.37 -16.28 -5.42
C ALA A 55 10.64 -16.06 -6.92
N ALA A 56 9.61 -16.06 -7.76
CA ALA A 56 9.74 -15.72 -9.18
C ALA A 56 10.16 -14.27 -9.40
N CYS A 57 9.60 -13.30 -8.65
CA CYS A 57 10.01 -11.89 -8.70
C CYS A 57 11.50 -11.72 -8.39
N LEU A 58 12.00 -12.43 -7.37
CA LEU A 58 13.39 -12.34 -6.92
C LEU A 58 14.41 -12.92 -7.91
N THR A 59 13.99 -13.67 -8.94
CA THR A 59 14.88 -14.09 -10.03
C THR A 59 15.36 -12.93 -10.90
N CYS A 60 14.65 -11.81 -10.90
CA CYS A 60 14.99 -10.59 -11.63
C CYS A 60 15.20 -9.37 -10.71
N HIS A 61 14.49 -9.33 -9.58
CA HIS A 61 14.60 -8.28 -8.55
C HIS A 61 15.41 -8.76 -7.35
N THR A 62 16.66 -9.13 -7.59
CA THR A 62 17.50 -9.90 -6.66
C THR A 62 17.74 -9.23 -5.31
N GLU A 63 17.73 -7.90 -5.24
CA GLU A 63 17.97 -7.13 -4.01
C GLU A 63 16.68 -6.60 -3.37
N ALA A 64 15.55 -6.63 -4.08
CA ALA A 64 14.34 -5.94 -3.66
C ALA A 64 13.77 -6.48 -2.34
N GLY A 65 13.84 -7.80 -2.14
CA GLY A 65 13.41 -8.43 -0.88
C GLY A 65 14.17 -7.88 0.32
N GLU A 66 15.50 -7.80 0.23
CA GLU A 66 16.35 -7.28 1.30
C GLU A 66 16.13 -5.77 1.52
N GLN A 67 15.99 -5.00 0.44
CA GLN A 67 15.71 -3.56 0.55
C GLN A 67 14.40 -3.29 1.30
N ILE A 68 13.33 -4.05 1.01
CA ILE A 68 12.07 -3.92 1.74
C ILE A 68 12.23 -4.31 3.22
N ARG A 69 13.01 -5.36 3.51
CA ARG A 69 13.26 -5.85 4.88
C ARG A 69 13.93 -4.83 5.78
N GLN A 70 14.62 -3.85 5.21
CA GLN A 70 15.27 -2.76 5.95
C GLN A 70 14.33 -1.58 6.26
N THR A 71 13.09 -1.60 5.77
CA THR A 71 12.14 -0.49 5.93
C THR A 71 11.21 -0.67 7.13
N THR A 72 10.62 0.43 7.61
CA THR A 72 9.54 0.40 8.62
C THR A 72 8.31 -0.38 8.17
N HIS A 73 8.06 -0.54 6.86
CA HIS A 73 6.96 -1.39 6.37
C HIS A 73 7.15 -2.85 6.78
N TRP A 74 8.40 -3.32 6.80
CA TRP A 74 8.77 -4.66 7.22
C TRP A 74 9.00 -4.78 8.72
N THR A 75 9.84 -3.91 9.29
CA THR A 75 10.20 -4.02 10.72
C THR A 75 9.05 -3.64 11.64
N TRP A 76 8.15 -2.76 11.16
CA TRP A 76 7.18 -2.04 11.99
C TRP A 76 7.81 -1.27 13.14
N LEU A 77 9.06 -0.86 12.97
CA LEU A 77 9.85 -0.14 13.96
C LEU A 77 10.43 1.15 13.34
N TYR A 78 10.65 2.13 14.21
CA TYR A 78 11.42 3.34 13.95
C TYR A 78 12.05 3.81 15.26
N GLU A 79 13.11 4.61 15.16
CA GLU A 79 13.74 5.26 16.32
C GLU A 79 13.13 6.65 16.53
N HIS A 80 12.72 6.97 17.76
CA HIS A 80 12.16 8.27 18.09
C HIS A 80 13.26 9.28 18.40
N ASP A 81 13.45 10.27 17.52
CA ASP A 81 14.58 11.20 17.55
C ASP A 81 14.78 11.93 18.89
N GLU A 82 13.70 12.33 19.57
CA GLU A 82 13.81 13.10 20.82
C GLU A 82 14.10 12.24 22.06
N THR A 83 13.65 10.98 22.06
CA THR A 83 13.66 10.12 23.26
C THR A 83 14.63 8.95 23.14
N GLY A 84 15.10 8.66 21.92
CA GLY A 84 15.92 7.49 21.61
C GLY A 84 15.19 6.16 21.80
N GLN A 85 13.86 6.16 21.90
CA GLN A 85 13.08 4.94 22.04
C GLN A 85 12.82 4.31 20.67
N THR A 86 13.01 2.99 20.57
CA THR A 86 12.48 2.21 19.45
C THR A 86 10.97 2.07 19.60
N LEU A 87 10.21 2.72 18.72
CA LEU A 87 8.76 2.70 18.70
C LEU A 87 8.25 2.06 17.40
N GLY A 88 6.94 1.87 17.31
CA GLY A 88 6.29 1.37 16.10
C GLY A 88 5.16 0.40 16.40
N LYS A 89 4.51 -0.13 15.35
CA LYS A 89 3.27 -0.90 15.47
C LYS A 89 3.42 -2.20 16.28
N SER A 90 4.63 -2.73 16.40
CA SER A 90 4.95 -3.89 17.24
C SER A 90 5.28 -3.55 18.70
N LYS A 91 5.41 -2.27 19.05
CA LYS A 91 5.86 -1.79 20.36
C LYS A 91 4.89 -0.86 21.09
N VAL A 92 3.89 -0.31 20.39
CA VAL A 92 2.94 0.64 20.97
C VAL A 92 1.55 0.02 21.17
N ILE A 93 0.90 0.39 22.27
CA ILE A 93 -0.51 0.10 22.54
C ILE A 93 -1.37 1.26 22.05
N ASN A 94 -2.56 0.95 21.50
CA ASN A 94 -3.57 1.96 21.18
C ASN A 94 -4.93 1.60 21.78
N SER A 95 -5.88 2.53 21.68
CA SER A 95 -7.26 2.40 22.18
C SER A 95 -8.22 1.70 21.22
N PHE A 96 -7.73 1.15 20.10
CA PHE A 96 -8.53 0.40 19.13
C PHE A 96 -8.39 -1.11 19.38
N CYS A 97 -7.49 -1.76 18.66
CA CYS A 97 -7.25 -3.20 18.77
C CYS A 97 -6.22 -3.54 19.85
N GLY A 98 -5.77 -2.59 20.67
CA GLY A 98 -4.77 -2.81 21.70
C GLY A 98 -3.35 -2.93 21.14
N MET A 99 -2.71 -4.08 21.37
CA MET A 99 -1.35 -4.39 20.90
C MET A 99 -1.35 -5.54 19.91
N THR A 100 -0.46 -5.47 18.93
CA THR A 100 -0.36 -6.46 17.85
C THR A 100 0.00 -7.86 18.33
N ILE A 101 0.81 -8.00 19.38
CA ILE A 101 1.20 -9.27 20.03
C ILE A 101 0.03 -10.03 20.70
N THR A 102 -1.17 -9.46 20.74
CA THR A 102 -2.34 -10.15 21.30
C THR A 102 -3.22 -10.80 20.22
N ASN A 103 -2.96 -10.51 18.95
CA ASN A 103 -3.77 -10.97 17.82
C ASN A 103 -2.97 -10.93 16.51
N GLU A 104 -1.79 -11.55 16.50
CA GLU A 104 -0.81 -11.46 15.43
C GLU A 104 -1.41 -11.80 14.07
N PRO A 105 -2.12 -12.94 13.86
CA PRO A 105 -2.61 -13.31 12.53
C PRO A 105 -3.61 -12.32 11.94
N ARG A 106 -4.31 -11.54 12.78
CA ARG A 106 -5.19 -10.45 12.35
C ARG A 106 -4.40 -9.18 12.09
N CYS A 107 -3.45 -8.84 12.95
CA CYS A 107 -2.69 -7.61 12.79
C CYS A 107 -1.76 -7.66 11.58
N THR A 108 -1.08 -8.79 11.38
CA THR A 108 -0.09 -9.01 10.32
C THR A 108 -0.72 -9.31 8.97
N SER A 109 -2.07 -9.39 8.87
CA SER A 109 -2.73 -9.28 7.57
C SER A 109 -2.46 -7.94 6.88
N CYS A 110 -2.06 -6.91 7.64
CA CYS A 110 -1.63 -5.61 7.12
C CYS A 110 -0.10 -5.47 7.00
N HIS A 111 0.67 -6.50 7.32
CA HIS A 111 2.13 -6.49 7.18
C HIS A 111 2.50 -6.77 5.72
N VAL A 112 3.62 -6.20 5.25
CA VAL A 112 4.12 -6.39 3.86
C VAL A 112 4.86 -7.71 3.67
N GLY A 113 4.53 -8.70 4.49
CA GLY A 113 5.12 -10.03 4.45
C GLY A 113 4.10 -11.12 4.73
N TYR A 114 4.60 -12.35 4.67
CA TYR A 114 3.83 -13.57 4.81
C TYR A 114 4.27 -14.33 6.07
N GLY A 115 3.33 -14.75 6.89
CA GLY A 115 3.55 -15.74 7.95
C GLY A 115 4.06 -15.19 9.28
N TRP A 116 3.95 -13.88 9.55
CA TRP A 116 4.35 -13.33 10.85
C TRP A 116 3.31 -13.65 11.92
N ASN A 117 3.47 -14.81 12.56
CA ASN A 117 2.53 -15.38 13.53
C ASN A 117 2.95 -15.21 15.00
N ASP A 118 4.22 -14.87 15.25
CA ASP A 118 4.75 -14.60 16.58
C ASP A 118 5.60 -13.32 16.53
N MET A 119 5.09 -12.25 17.15
CA MET A 119 5.76 -10.95 17.17
C MET A 119 6.78 -10.80 18.31
N ARG A 120 7.06 -11.89 19.05
CA ARG A 120 8.24 -12.00 19.93
C ARG A 120 9.51 -12.19 19.11
N GLU A 121 9.36 -12.79 17.93
CA GLU A 121 10.41 -12.99 16.94
C GLU A 121 10.35 -11.90 15.85
N PRO A 122 11.47 -11.63 15.16
CA PRO A 122 11.45 -10.76 13.99
C PRO A 122 10.53 -11.34 12.89
N PRO A 123 10.08 -10.51 11.92
CA PRO A 123 9.30 -11.01 10.79
C PRO A 123 9.99 -12.19 10.07
N PRO A 124 9.27 -13.07 9.37
CA PRO A 124 9.84 -14.29 8.77
C PRO A 124 11.06 -14.01 7.87
N GLN A 125 12.15 -14.73 8.11
CA GLN A 125 13.46 -14.41 7.52
C GLN A 125 13.72 -15.00 6.14
N ALA A 126 12.81 -15.83 5.63
CA ALA A 126 12.91 -16.38 4.27
C ALA A 126 12.91 -15.24 3.24
N GLU A 127 13.76 -15.32 2.22
CA GLU A 127 13.93 -14.24 1.23
C GLU A 127 12.62 -13.92 0.51
N ASN A 128 11.81 -14.95 0.23
CA ASN A 128 10.52 -14.83 -0.44
C ASN A 128 9.34 -14.56 0.51
N ALA A 129 9.60 -14.21 1.77
CA ALA A 129 8.54 -13.86 2.73
C ALA A 129 8.01 -12.44 2.55
N VAL A 130 8.64 -11.59 1.72
CA VAL A 130 8.10 -10.28 1.32
C VAL A 130 6.90 -10.46 0.41
N ASP A 131 5.82 -9.72 0.68
CA ASP A 131 4.64 -9.65 -0.17
C ASP A 131 4.84 -8.53 -1.20
N CYS A 132 5.25 -8.89 -2.41
CA CYS A 132 5.41 -7.92 -3.50
C CYS A 132 4.05 -7.45 -4.04
N LEU A 133 3.03 -8.30 -4.01
CA LEU A 133 1.73 -8.05 -4.64
C LEU A 133 0.88 -7.05 -3.86
N VAL A 134 1.05 -6.96 -2.53
CA VAL A 134 0.30 -6.01 -1.69
C VAL A 134 0.51 -4.54 -2.10
N CYS A 135 1.64 -4.22 -2.74
CA CYS A 135 1.94 -2.90 -3.25
C CYS A 135 1.89 -2.80 -4.79
N HIS A 136 2.15 -3.90 -5.50
CA HIS A 136 2.34 -3.89 -6.96
C HIS A 136 1.21 -4.54 -7.76
N ASP A 137 0.20 -5.13 -7.14
CA ASP A 137 -1.00 -5.51 -7.87
C ASP A 137 -1.69 -4.27 -8.47
N THR A 138 -2.02 -4.33 -9.77
CA THR A 138 -2.81 -3.30 -10.45
C THR A 138 -4.19 -3.77 -10.89
N THR A 139 -4.55 -5.03 -10.62
CA THR A 139 -5.91 -5.54 -10.88
C THR A 139 -6.91 -5.09 -9.83
N GLY A 140 -6.48 -4.94 -8.59
CA GLY A 140 -7.37 -4.75 -7.45
C GLY A 140 -7.99 -6.06 -6.93
N GLU A 141 -7.56 -7.21 -7.46
CA GLU A 141 -8.06 -8.53 -7.07
C GLU A 141 -7.18 -9.20 -6.01
N TYR A 142 -5.90 -8.78 -5.89
CA TYR A 142 -5.03 -9.33 -4.86
C TYR A 142 -5.43 -8.79 -3.49
N TRP A 143 -5.67 -9.70 -2.54
CA TRP A 143 -5.98 -9.32 -1.17
C TRP A 143 -5.50 -10.39 -0.18
N LYS A 144 -5.00 -9.94 0.97
CA LYS A 144 -4.54 -10.79 2.07
C LYS A 144 -5.74 -11.17 2.94
N PHE A 145 -5.84 -12.43 3.34
CA PHE A 145 -6.98 -12.86 4.15
C PHE A 145 -6.85 -12.29 5.57
N PRO A 146 -7.94 -11.81 6.21
CA PRO A 146 -7.81 -10.97 7.40
C PRO A 146 -7.34 -11.67 8.67
N THR A 147 -7.14 -12.98 8.66
CA THR A 147 -6.75 -13.77 9.84
C THR A 147 -5.73 -14.87 9.50
N LEU A 148 -5.02 -14.74 8.38
CA LEU A 148 -4.01 -15.72 7.93
C LEU A 148 -2.59 -15.14 7.96
N ALA A 149 -2.31 -14.24 8.89
CA ALA A 149 -0.95 -13.73 9.15
C ALA A 149 -0.22 -13.22 7.90
N GLY A 150 -0.95 -12.49 7.07
CA GLY A 150 -0.42 -11.94 5.84
C GLY A 150 -0.63 -12.79 4.59
N HIS A 151 -1.01 -14.05 4.70
CA HIS A 151 -1.31 -14.85 3.52
C HIS A 151 -2.69 -14.50 2.92
N PRO A 152 -2.87 -14.61 1.60
CA PRO A 152 -4.21 -14.76 1.02
C PRO A 152 -4.82 -16.10 1.45
N THR A 153 -6.07 -16.37 1.06
CA THR A 153 -6.63 -17.71 1.24
C THR A 153 -6.15 -18.63 0.12
N TYR A 154 -5.79 -19.87 0.44
CA TYR A 154 -5.40 -20.89 -0.56
C TYR A 154 -6.50 -21.92 -0.84
N ILE A 155 -7.59 -21.83 -0.08
CA ILE A 155 -8.81 -22.59 -0.27
C ILE A 155 -10.01 -21.64 -0.18
N PRO A 156 -11.17 -21.98 -0.76
CA PRO A 156 -12.39 -21.21 -0.55
C PRO A 156 -12.68 -21.10 0.96
N ARG A 157 -12.90 -19.88 1.45
CA ARG A 157 -13.11 -19.62 2.88
C ARG A 157 -14.23 -18.61 3.09
N GLU A 158 -15.12 -18.91 4.02
CA GLU A 158 -16.22 -18.01 4.35
C GLU A 158 -15.71 -16.75 5.09
N TRP A 159 -16.13 -15.56 4.65
CA TRP A 159 -15.84 -14.31 5.36
C TRP A 159 -16.91 -13.22 5.12
N PRO A 160 -17.38 -12.53 6.17
CA PRO A 160 -17.20 -12.85 7.60
C PRO A 160 -17.81 -14.20 7.99
N LYS A 161 -17.36 -14.78 9.10
CA LYS A 161 -17.89 -16.07 9.59
C LYS A 161 -19.42 -15.98 9.79
N GLY A 162 -20.16 -16.94 9.23
CA GLY A 162 -21.63 -17.00 9.30
C GLY A 162 -22.36 -16.12 8.29
N SER A 163 -21.66 -15.50 7.34
CA SER A 163 -22.27 -14.67 6.28
C SER A 163 -22.75 -15.46 5.06
N GLY A 164 -22.32 -16.72 4.89
CA GLY A 164 -22.48 -17.52 3.68
C GLY A 164 -21.64 -17.06 2.48
N LYS A 165 -20.88 -15.96 2.60
CA LYS A 165 -20.05 -15.42 1.52
C LYS A 165 -18.70 -16.12 1.48
N MET A 166 -18.39 -16.78 0.38
CA MET A 166 -17.12 -17.48 0.17
C MET A 166 -16.13 -16.57 -0.55
N VAL A 167 -14.97 -16.37 0.05
CA VAL A 167 -13.81 -15.78 -0.62
C VAL A 167 -12.98 -16.89 -1.26
N GLN A 168 -12.69 -16.70 -2.53
CA GLN A 168 -11.86 -17.61 -3.31
C GLN A 168 -10.36 -17.29 -3.14
N PRO A 169 -9.48 -18.26 -3.41
CA PRO A 169 -8.06 -17.98 -3.57
C PRO A 169 -7.79 -16.98 -4.71
N PRO A 170 -6.69 -16.22 -4.66
CA PRO A 170 -6.27 -15.39 -5.78
C PRO A 170 -6.13 -16.23 -7.05
N ASP A 171 -6.54 -15.67 -8.18
CA ASP A 171 -6.28 -16.28 -9.48
C ASP A 171 -4.83 -16.02 -9.90
N TRP A 172 -3.96 -17.00 -9.63
CA TRP A 172 -2.55 -16.91 -9.98
C TRP A 172 -2.30 -16.88 -11.49
N SER A 173 -3.28 -17.29 -12.32
CA SER A 173 -3.16 -17.18 -13.78
C SER A 173 -3.33 -15.76 -14.30
N ALA A 174 -3.90 -14.86 -13.48
CA ALA A 174 -4.08 -13.45 -13.79
C ALA A 174 -2.83 -12.59 -13.45
N LEU A 175 -1.82 -13.13 -12.74
CA LEU A 175 -0.57 -12.44 -12.39
C LEU A 175 0.11 -11.73 -13.59
N PRO A 176 0.20 -12.32 -14.80
CA PRO A 176 0.73 -11.65 -15.99
C PRO A 176 0.00 -10.33 -16.31
N GLY A 177 -1.32 -10.30 -16.14
CA GLY A 177 -2.17 -9.13 -16.37
C GLY A 177 -2.15 -8.13 -15.21
N MET A 178 -1.75 -8.57 -14.01
CA MET A 178 -1.65 -7.67 -12.87
C MET A 178 -0.67 -6.54 -13.08
N TRP A 179 0.33 -6.71 -13.94
CA TRP A 179 1.42 -5.76 -14.11
C TRP A 179 1.62 -5.38 -15.59
N ALA A 180 0.61 -5.64 -16.43
CA ALA A 180 0.56 -5.17 -17.80
C ALA A 180 0.34 -3.65 -17.83
N PRO A 181 0.98 -2.89 -18.74
CA PRO A 181 0.62 -1.50 -18.93
C PRO A 181 -0.86 -1.42 -19.31
N VAL A 182 -1.66 -0.69 -18.53
CA VAL A 182 -3.11 -0.54 -18.76
C VAL A 182 -3.32 -0.03 -20.19
N ALA A 183 -3.68 -0.94 -21.09
CA ALA A 183 -3.91 -0.62 -22.49
C ALA A 183 -5.36 -0.17 -22.66
N GLY A 184 -5.61 1.14 -22.58
CA GLY A 184 -6.88 1.74 -22.96
C GLY A 184 -7.65 2.43 -21.82
N PRO A 185 -8.67 3.23 -22.16
CA PRO A 185 -9.44 4.00 -21.19
C PRO A 185 -10.24 3.05 -20.30
N ILE A 186 -10.05 3.20 -18.99
CA ILE A 186 -10.86 2.53 -17.97
C ILE A 186 -12.31 2.94 -18.23
N ALA A 187 -13.12 1.99 -18.70
CA ALA A 187 -14.56 2.10 -18.58
C ALA A 187 -14.88 2.03 -17.09
N VAL A 188 -15.04 3.20 -16.47
CA VAL A 188 -15.54 3.30 -15.10
C VAL A 188 -16.97 2.78 -15.14
N ALA A 189 -17.17 1.52 -14.76
CA ALA A 189 -18.45 1.02 -14.33
C ALA A 189 -18.79 1.76 -13.02
N ALA A 190 -19.41 2.92 -13.15
CA ALA A 190 -20.03 3.62 -12.05
C ALA A 190 -21.18 2.74 -11.52
N THR A 191 -20.87 1.85 -10.60
CA THR A 191 -21.88 1.32 -9.69
C THR A 191 -22.01 2.35 -8.58
N SER A 192 -23.14 3.07 -8.62
CA SER A 192 -23.57 4.02 -7.61
C SER A 192 -23.66 3.32 -6.25
N MET A 193 -22.69 3.58 -5.39
CA MET A 193 -22.86 3.39 -3.95
C MET A 193 -23.70 4.56 -3.44
N GLU A 194 -25.02 4.35 -3.39
CA GLU A 194 -25.92 5.17 -2.60
C GLU A 194 -25.44 5.19 -1.14
N ALA A 195 -25.20 6.39 -0.62
CA ALA A 195 -24.87 6.62 0.76
C ALA A 195 -26.01 6.12 1.66
N ALA A 196 -25.70 5.20 2.57
CA ALA A 196 -26.60 4.87 3.67
C ALA A 196 -26.80 6.12 4.54
N PRO A 197 -28.05 6.49 4.89
CA PRO A 197 -28.30 7.61 5.79
C PRO A 197 -27.77 7.29 7.19
N THR A 198 -27.02 8.22 7.75
CA THR A 198 -26.62 8.23 9.16
C THR A 198 -27.85 8.29 10.06
N ALA A 199 -27.81 7.51 11.15
CA ALA A 199 -28.78 7.52 12.24
C ALA A 199 -28.90 8.89 12.92
#